data_AF-F9WLL4-F1
#
_entry.id   AF-F9WLL4-F1
#
_cell.length_a   1.000
_cell.length_b   1.000
_cell.length_c   1.000
_cell.angle_alpha   90.00
_cell.angle_beta   90.00
_cell.angle_gamma   90.00
#
_symmetry.space_group_name_H-M   'P 1'
#
loop_
_entity.id
_entity.type
_entity.pdbx_description
1 polymer ?
#
loop_
_entity_poly.entity_id
_entity_poly.type
_entity_poly.pdbx_seq_one_letter_code
_entity_poly.pdbx_strand_id
1 'polypeptide(L)'
;NLDTLLASRNRVKTLNGLEPLNSLVTVDVSHNCISNKEDAIPLLANKTTVRSCMFHGNRFVVTMPDYRKRIVSEMPLLRFLDKYPVFPQERSCAEAFASGGAEAESLQRAENQRREEQERSEQFSFFGKIWREFQGRQAQDGVTRTPTAYFDDNNTSDIFLPQQRK
;
A
#
# COMPACT_ATOMS: atom_id res chain seq x y z
N ASN A 1 6.86 -25.53 -8.36
CA ASN A 1 6.64 -24.26 -7.64
C ASN A 1 6.78 -23.12 -8.62
N LEU A 2 5.67 -22.50 -8.99
CA LEU A 2 5.64 -21.36 -9.90
C LEU A 2 5.25 -20.12 -9.09
N ASP A 3 6.13 -19.12 -9.06
CA ASP A 3 5.93 -17.92 -8.26
C ASP A 3 5.48 -16.73 -9.11
N THR A 4 5.87 -16.69 -10.38
CA THR A 4 5.55 -15.61 -11.32
C THR A 4 4.89 -16.18 -12.56
N LEU A 5 3.69 -15.71 -12.88
CA LEU A 5 2.99 -15.99 -14.13
C LEU A 5 2.93 -14.71 -14.98
N LEU A 6 3.59 -14.74 -16.13
CA LEU A 6 3.53 -13.67 -17.13
C LEU A 6 2.78 -14.18 -18.36
N ALA A 7 1.54 -13.73 -18.53
CA ALA A 7 0.65 -14.13 -19.60
C ALA A 7 -0.02 -12.91 -20.27
N SER A 8 0.64 -11.76 -20.25
CA SER A 8 0.17 -10.53 -20.92
C SER A 8 -0.02 -10.74 -22.43
N ARG A 9 -0.98 -10.03 -23.04
CA ARG A 9 -1.26 -10.00 -24.50
C ARG A 9 -1.58 -11.38 -25.08
N ASN A 10 -2.37 -12.15 -24.35
CA ASN A 10 -2.92 -13.42 -24.82
C ASN A 10 -4.44 -13.34 -25.02
N ARG A 11 -5.09 -14.49 -25.15
CA ARG A 11 -6.56 -14.61 -25.28
C ARG A 11 -7.18 -15.31 -24.07
N VAL A 12 -6.55 -15.17 -22.90
CA VAL A 12 -7.04 -15.78 -21.65
C VAL A 12 -8.41 -15.20 -21.34
N LYS A 13 -9.38 -16.08 -21.09
CA LYS A 13 -10.76 -15.70 -20.72
C LYS A 13 -11.04 -15.95 -19.23
N THR A 14 -10.32 -16.90 -18.64
CA THR A 14 -10.48 -17.34 -17.26
C THR A 14 -9.13 -17.82 -16.70
N LEU A 15 -8.97 -17.73 -15.39
CA LEU A 15 -7.83 -18.24 -14.64
C LEU A 15 -8.10 -19.62 -13.99
N ASN A 16 -9.20 -20.27 -14.37
CA ASN A 16 -9.47 -21.66 -14.01
C ASN A 16 -8.31 -22.55 -14.46
N GLY A 17 -7.93 -23.52 -13.63
CA GLY A 17 -6.74 -24.37 -13.84
C GLY A 17 -5.49 -23.88 -13.10
N LEU A 18 -5.49 -22.66 -12.56
CA LEU A 18 -4.40 -22.16 -11.70
C LEU A 18 -4.58 -22.53 -10.23
N GLU A 19 -5.61 -23.30 -9.86
CA GLU A 19 -5.88 -23.73 -8.48
C GLU A 19 -4.66 -24.41 -7.83
N PRO A 20 -3.96 -25.35 -8.49
CA PRO A 20 -2.82 -26.06 -7.88
C PRO A 20 -1.60 -25.17 -7.59
N LEU A 21 -1.54 -23.98 -8.18
CA LEU A 21 -0.40 -23.08 -8.09
C LEU A 21 -0.47 -22.23 -6.80
N ASN A 22 -0.11 -22.85 -5.67
CA ASN A 22 -0.20 -22.23 -4.35
C ASN A 22 0.94 -21.26 -4.00
N SER A 23 2.02 -21.24 -4.79
CA SER A 23 3.19 -20.38 -4.58
C SER A 23 3.14 -19.08 -5.39
N LEU A 24 2.08 -18.85 -6.17
CA LEU A 24 1.99 -17.66 -7.04
C LEU A 24 2.03 -16.37 -6.21
N VAL A 25 2.99 -15.51 -6.53
CA VAL A 25 3.19 -14.18 -5.93
C VAL A 25 2.80 -13.09 -6.92
N THR A 26 3.21 -13.24 -8.18
CA THR A 26 3.02 -12.24 -9.24
C THR A 26 2.24 -12.83 -10.40
N VAL A 27 1.16 -12.16 -10.79
CA VAL A 27 0.31 -12.58 -11.91
C VAL A 27 0.10 -11.39 -12.85
N ASP A 28 0.66 -11.48 -14.05
CA ASP A 28 0.37 -10.55 -15.14
C ASP A 28 -0.49 -11.23 -16.20
N VAL A 29 -1.76 -10.84 -16.25
CA VAL A 29 -2.73 -11.26 -17.27
C VAL A 29 -3.30 -10.04 -17.98
N SER A 30 -2.52 -8.96 -18.06
CA SER A 30 -2.90 -7.73 -18.76
C SER A 30 -3.14 -7.97 -20.26
N HIS A 31 -3.98 -7.14 -20.87
CA HIS A 31 -4.32 -7.23 -22.30
C HIS A 31 -4.81 -8.62 -22.74
N ASN A 32 -5.71 -9.22 -21.96
CA ASN A 32 -6.36 -10.49 -22.27
C ASN A 32 -7.87 -10.29 -22.54
N CYS A 33 -8.63 -11.38 -22.58
CA CYS A 33 -10.06 -11.39 -22.90
C CYS A 33 -10.94 -11.78 -21.71
N ILE A 34 -10.53 -11.44 -20.48
CA ILE A 34 -11.31 -11.72 -19.27
C ILE A 34 -12.47 -10.72 -19.21
N SER A 35 -13.69 -11.23 -19.24
CA SER A 35 -14.91 -10.41 -19.34
C SER A 35 -15.56 -10.13 -17.99
N ASN A 36 -15.51 -11.09 -17.07
CA ASN A 36 -16.09 -10.96 -15.73
C ASN A 36 -14.99 -11.08 -14.68
N LYS A 37 -15.20 -10.45 -13.52
CA LYS A 37 -14.22 -10.54 -12.43
C LYS A 37 -14.19 -11.93 -11.82
N GLU A 38 -15.31 -12.63 -11.87
CA GLU A 38 -15.55 -13.97 -11.34
C GLU A 38 -14.63 -15.01 -12.00
N ASP A 39 -14.20 -14.73 -13.24
CA ASP A 39 -13.30 -15.58 -14.02
C ASP A 39 -11.82 -15.47 -13.55
N ALA A 40 -11.49 -14.57 -12.61
CA ALA A 40 -10.11 -14.31 -12.18
C ALA A 40 -9.95 -14.02 -10.69
N ILE A 41 -10.72 -13.06 -10.15
CA ILE A 41 -10.48 -12.46 -8.84
C ILE A 41 -10.70 -13.45 -7.68
N PRO A 42 -11.79 -14.23 -7.61
CA PRO A 42 -12.01 -15.15 -6.48
C PRO A 42 -10.89 -16.19 -6.35
N LEU A 43 -10.42 -16.73 -7.47
CA LEU A 43 -9.32 -17.70 -7.48
C LEU A 43 -8.02 -17.10 -6.96
N LEU A 44 -7.71 -15.86 -7.33
CA LEU A 44 -6.49 -15.18 -6.86
C LEU A 44 -6.62 -14.67 -5.43
N ALA A 45 -7.81 -14.23 -5.01
CA ALA A 45 -8.09 -13.78 -3.64
C ALA A 45 -7.94 -14.91 -2.62
N ASN A 46 -8.29 -16.14 -3.01
CA ASN A 46 -8.13 -17.33 -2.16
C ASN A 46 -6.66 -17.74 -1.96
N LYS A 47 -5.72 -17.20 -2.74
CA LYS A 47 -4.29 -17.54 -2.62
C LYS A 47 -3.62 -16.68 -1.57
N THR A 48 -3.01 -17.31 -0.58
CA THR A 48 -2.33 -16.64 0.54
C THR A 48 -0.99 -16.00 0.15
N THR A 49 -0.47 -16.25 -1.06
CA THR A 49 0.85 -15.79 -1.52
C THR A 49 0.81 -14.65 -2.53
N VAL A 50 -0.33 -14.42 -3.20
CA VAL A 50 -0.42 -13.40 -4.26
C VAL A 50 -0.24 -12.01 -3.68
N ARG A 51 0.67 -11.22 -4.25
CA ARG A 51 1.00 -9.85 -3.84
C ARG A 51 0.95 -8.85 -4.99
N SER A 52 1.10 -9.26 -6.24
CA SER A 52 1.14 -8.35 -7.38
C SER A 52 0.28 -8.87 -8.53
N CYS A 53 -0.66 -8.05 -9.00
CA CYS A 53 -1.52 -8.39 -10.13
C CYS A 53 -1.58 -7.28 -11.18
N MET A 54 -1.58 -7.68 -12.45
CA MET A 54 -1.85 -6.79 -13.58
C MET A 54 -3.02 -7.35 -14.39
N PHE A 55 -4.11 -6.59 -14.43
CA PHE A 55 -5.34 -6.95 -15.15
C PHE A 55 -5.74 -5.92 -16.21
N HIS A 56 -5.07 -4.76 -16.30
CA HIS A 56 -5.40 -3.71 -17.26
C HIS A 56 -5.50 -4.24 -18.69
N GLY A 57 -6.42 -3.72 -19.48
CA GLY A 57 -6.67 -4.19 -20.85
C GLY A 57 -7.57 -5.43 -20.95
N ASN A 58 -8.12 -5.92 -19.84
CA ASN A 58 -9.25 -6.86 -19.84
C ASN A 58 -10.60 -6.11 -19.83
N ARG A 59 -11.67 -6.76 -20.30
CA ARG A 59 -12.99 -6.13 -20.40
C ARG A 59 -13.60 -5.84 -19.03
N PHE A 60 -13.43 -6.72 -18.05
CA PHE A 60 -14.00 -6.54 -16.72
C PHE A 60 -13.46 -5.28 -16.01
N VAL A 61 -12.22 -4.89 -16.29
CA VAL A 61 -11.60 -3.67 -15.73
C VAL A 61 -12.31 -2.41 -16.21
N VAL A 62 -12.77 -2.41 -17.47
CA VAL A 62 -13.48 -1.27 -18.07
C VAL A 62 -14.93 -1.21 -17.62
N THR A 63 -15.58 -2.36 -17.44
CA THR A 63 -17.00 -2.42 -17.09
C THR A 63 -17.26 -2.26 -15.59
N MET A 64 -16.24 -2.41 -14.75
CA MET A 64 -16.39 -2.36 -13.30
C MET A 64 -16.23 -0.93 -12.75
N PRO A 65 -17.28 -0.35 -12.15
CA PRO A 65 -17.15 0.92 -11.43
C PRO A 65 -16.29 0.74 -10.18
N ASP A 66 -15.48 1.75 -9.86
CA ASP A 66 -14.55 1.72 -8.72
C ASP A 66 -13.62 0.50 -8.72
N TYR A 67 -13.25 0.01 -9.91
CA TYR A 67 -12.47 -1.21 -10.12
C TYR A 67 -11.33 -1.38 -9.10
N ARG A 68 -10.43 -0.39 -9.00
CA ARG A 68 -9.28 -0.47 -8.10
C ARG A 68 -9.70 -0.64 -6.64
N LYS A 69 -10.67 0.15 -6.18
CA LYS A 69 -11.20 0.09 -4.82
C LYS A 69 -11.77 -1.30 -4.52
N ARG A 70 -12.57 -1.85 -5.44
CA ARG A 70 -13.17 -3.20 -5.31
C ARG A 70 -12.13 -4.31 -5.28
N ILE A 71 -11.16 -4.30 -6.19
CA ILE A 71 -10.10 -5.32 -6.21
C ILE A 71 -9.25 -5.25 -4.93
N VAL A 72 -8.91 -4.05 -4.46
CA VAL A 72 -8.14 -3.87 -3.21
C VAL A 72 -8.91 -4.42 -1.99
N SER A 73 -10.23 -4.21 -1.91
CA SER A 73 -11.05 -4.79 -0.84
C SER A 73 -11.22 -6.30 -0.94
N GLU A 74 -11.29 -6.85 -2.16
CA GLU A 74 -11.48 -8.29 -2.38
C GLU A 74 -10.15 -9.09 -2.20
N MET A 75 -9.00 -8.42 -2.29
CA MET A 75 -7.67 -9.04 -2.19
C MET A 75 -6.82 -8.41 -1.06
N PRO A 76 -7.00 -8.83 0.20
CA PRO A 76 -6.39 -8.19 1.38
C PRO A 76 -4.85 -8.29 1.45
N LEU A 77 -4.23 -9.20 0.68
CA LEU A 77 -2.78 -9.37 0.65
C LEU A 77 -2.09 -8.66 -0.53
N LEU A 78 -2.86 -8.03 -1.42
CA LEU A 78 -2.36 -7.40 -2.64
C LEU A 78 -1.53 -6.15 -2.35
N ARG A 79 -0.25 -6.12 -2.71
CA ARG A 79 0.65 -4.97 -2.55
C ARG A 79 0.74 -4.10 -3.80
N PHE A 80 0.54 -4.67 -4.99
CA PHE A 80 0.60 -3.96 -6.26
C PHE A 80 -0.57 -4.34 -7.15
N LEU A 81 -1.22 -3.33 -7.74
CA LEU A 81 -2.29 -3.49 -8.73
C LEU A 81 -2.02 -2.59 -9.93
N ASP A 82 -1.95 -3.17 -11.12
CA ASP A 82 -1.78 -2.46 -12.40
C ASP A 82 -0.61 -1.45 -12.39
N LYS A 83 0.54 -1.88 -11.85
CA LYS A 83 1.80 -1.11 -11.69
C LYS A 83 1.81 -0.09 -10.55
N TYR A 84 0.70 0.12 -9.85
CA TYR A 84 0.64 1.05 -8.72
C TYR A 84 0.63 0.30 -7.38
N PRO A 85 1.43 0.75 -6.39
CA PRO A 85 1.40 0.18 -5.05
C PRO A 85 0.04 0.42 -4.39
N VAL A 86 -0.37 -0.48 -3.49
CA VAL A 86 -1.58 -0.37 -2.67
C VAL A 86 -1.17 0.12 -1.29
N PHE A 87 -1.53 1.36 -0.96
CA PHE A 87 -1.16 1.95 0.32
C PHE A 87 -2.10 1.53 1.46
N PRO A 88 -1.63 1.49 2.71
CA PRO A 88 -2.48 1.13 3.86
C PRO A 88 -3.73 2.00 4.02
N GLN A 89 -3.64 3.31 3.79
CA GLN A 89 -4.81 4.22 3.88
C GLN A 89 -5.84 3.89 2.81
N GLU A 90 -5.38 3.65 1.57
CA GLU A 90 -6.24 3.27 0.45
C GLU A 90 -6.98 1.98 0.78
N ARG A 91 -6.26 0.97 1.28
CA ARG A 91 -6.85 -0.31 1.68
C ARG A 91 -7.92 -0.12 2.76
N SER A 92 -7.60 0.63 3.81
CA SER A 92 -8.54 0.91 4.90
C SER A 92 -9.82 1.58 4.39
N CYS A 93 -9.71 2.56 3.48
CA CYS A 93 -10.87 3.18 2.85
C CYS A 93 -11.65 2.21 1.93
N ALA A 94 -10.94 1.36 1.18
CA ALA A 94 -11.57 0.37 0.30
C ALA A 94 -12.36 -0.69 1.09
N GLU A 95 -11.81 -1.18 2.20
CA GLU A 95 -12.47 -2.12 3.12
C GLU A 95 -13.70 -1.48 3.79
N ALA A 96 -13.60 -0.22 4.21
CA ALA A 96 -14.74 0.54 4.75
C ALA A 96 -15.84 0.74 3.70
N PHE A 97 -15.47 1.02 2.45
CA PHE A 97 -16.42 1.11 1.34
C PHE A 97 -17.13 -0.23 1.07
N ALA A 98 -16.39 -1.34 1.12
CA ALA A 98 -16.95 -2.67 0.90
C ALA A 98 -17.95 -3.07 1.99
N SER A 99 -17.76 -2.61 3.24
CA SER A 99 -18.63 -2.95 4.38
C SER A 99 -19.83 -2.02 4.56
N GLY A 100 -19.65 -0.71 4.33
CA GLY A 100 -20.68 0.31 4.62
C GLY A 100 -20.85 1.39 3.55
N GLY A 101 -20.31 1.17 2.35
CA GLY A 101 -20.46 2.08 1.22
C GLY A 101 -19.76 3.43 1.40
N ALA A 102 -20.26 4.45 0.70
CA ALA A 102 -19.63 5.76 0.63
C ALA A 102 -19.56 6.49 1.99
N GLU A 103 -20.54 6.27 2.87
CA GLU A 103 -20.57 6.89 4.20
C GLU A 103 -19.43 6.35 5.09
N ALA A 104 -19.31 5.02 5.18
CA ALA A 104 -18.23 4.37 5.92
C ALA A 104 -16.85 4.73 5.36
N GLU A 105 -16.71 4.82 4.04
CA GLU A 105 -15.48 5.29 3.39
C GLU A 105 -15.13 6.73 3.81
N SER A 106 -16.12 7.62 3.85
CA SER A 106 -15.93 9.02 4.23
C SER A 106 -15.44 9.15 5.68
N LEU A 107 -16.08 8.42 6.60
CA LEU A 107 -15.68 8.37 8.01
C LEU A 107 -14.25 7.82 8.17
N GLN A 108 -13.93 6.73 7.49
CA GLN A 108 -12.59 6.13 7.54
C GLN A 108 -11.52 7.06 6.96
N ARG A 109 -11.86 7.80 5.89
CA ARG A 109 -10.97 8.80 5.29
C ARG A 109 -10.69 9.96 6.25
N ALA A 110 -11.72 10.48 6.91
CA ALA A 110 -11.57 11.56 7.89
C ALA A 110 -10.70 11.09 9.07
N GLU A 111 -10.90 9.87 9.55
CA GLU A 111 -10.08 9.28 10.62
C GLU A 111 -8.61 9.11 10.20
N ASN A 112 -8.37 8.64 8.97
CA ASN A 112 -7.01 8.53 8.43
C ASN A 112 -6.32 9.90 8.35
N GLN A 113 -7.02 10.93 7.86
CA GLN A 113 -6.50 12.30 7.80
C GLN A 113 -6.18 12.85 9.18
N ARG A 114 -7.10 12.67 10.15
CA ARG A 114 -6.91 13.10 11.54
C ARG A 114 -5.67 12.46 12.16
N ARG A 115 -5.47 11.16 11.94
CA ARG A 115 -4.28 10.44 12.43
C ARG A 115 -2.99 10.96 11.79
N GLU A 116 -2.99 11.21 10.49
CA GLU A 116 -1.82 11.76 9.78
C GLU A 116 -1.47 13.18 10.24
N GLU A 117 -2.48 14.01 10.50
CA GLU A 117 -2.26 15.36 11.03
C GLU A 117 -1.69 15.33 12.45
N GLN A 118 -2.18 14.41 13.29
CA GLN A 118 -1.63 14.19 14.63
C GLN A 118 -0.16 13.74 14.56
N GLU A 119 0.13 12.70 13.77
CA GLU A 119 1.50 12.21 13.56
C GLU A 119 2.42 13.34 13.03
N ARG A 120 1.94 14.13 12.06
CA ARG A 120 2.69 15.26 11.51
C ARG A 120 2.91 16.37 12.54
N SER A 121 1.90 16.69 13.34
CA SER A 121 1.98 17.70 14.40
C SER A 121 2.96 17.29 15.50
N GLU A 122 2.90 16.03 15.95
CA GLU A 122 3.82 15.46 16.91
C GLU A 122 5.25 15.47 16.37
N GLN A 123 5.43 15.04 15.11
CA GLN A 123 6.71 15.06 14.45
C GLN A 123 7.28 16.49 14.31
N PHE A 124 6.45 17.46 13.93
CA PHE A 124 6.84 18.87 13.84
C PHE A 124 7.24 19.44 15.20
N SER A 125 6.47 19.16 16.24
CA SER A 125 6.76 19.57 17.62
C SER A 125 8.06 18.97 18.14
N PHE A 126 8.29 17.68 17.88
CA PHE A 126 9.51 16.97 18.24
C PHE A 126 10.74 17.61 17.58
N PHE A 127 10.74 17.74 16.26
CA PHE A 127 11.86 18.38 15.56
C PHE A 127 12.02 19.85 15.95
N GLY A 128 10.94 20.59 16.18
CA GLY A 128 11.00 21.98 16.63
C GLY A 128 11.64 22.16 18.01
N LYS A 129 11.53 21.17 18.92
CA LYS A 129 12.29 21.17 20.19
C LYS A 129 13.78 20.94 19.95
N ILE A 130 14.11 19.91 19.17
CA ILE A 130 15.50 19.59 18.80
C ILE A 130 16.20 20.80 18.16
N TRP A 131 15.55 21.47 17.21
CA TRP A 131 16.11 22.65 16.55
C TRP A 131 16.39 23.81 17.51
N ARG A 132 15.49 24.09 18.46
CA ARG A 132 15.68 25.13 19.47
C ARG A 132 16.87 24.83 20.37
N GLU A 133 17.04 23.57 20.78
CA GLU A 133 18.20 23.14 21.58
C GLU A 133 19.51 23.31 20.82
N PHE A 134 19.57 22.92 19.54
CA PHE A 134 20.75 23.11 18.70
C PHE A 134 21.12 24.58 18.52
N GLN A 135 20.13 25.45 18.26
CA GLN A 135 20.37 26.90 18.16
C GLN A 135 20.89 27.48 19.47
N GLY A 136 20.36 27.04 20.62
CA GLY A 136 20.84 27.43 21.94
C GLY A 136 22.30 27.03 22.19
N ARG A 137 22.68 25.79 21.85
CA ARG A 137 24.06 25.31 21.97
C ARG A 137 25.02 26.06 21.04
N GLN A 138 24.63 26.33 19.80
CA GLN A 138 25.47 27.12 18.88
C GLN A 138 25.69 28.56 19.35
N ALA A 139 24.70 29.17 20.01
CA ALA A 139 24.83 30.50 20.58
C ALA A 139 25.76 30.53 21.80
N GLN A 140 25.85 29.44 22.57
CA GLN A 140 26.74 29.31 23.73
C GLN A 140 28.17 28.88 23.36
N ASP A 141 28.31 27.84 22.52
CA ASP A 141 29.58 27.15 22.26
C ASP A 141 30.19 27.49 20.89
N GLY A 142 29.51 28.33 20.07
CA GLY A 142 29.89 28.62 18.69
C GLY A 142 29.50 27.50 17.71
N VAL A 143 29.81 27.68 16.42
CA VAL A 143 29.50 26.69 15.37
C VAL A 143 30.41 25.47 15.52
N THR A 144 29.91 24.47 16.26
CA THR A 144 30.59 23.19 16.45
C THR A 144 30.12 22.20 15.38
N ARG A 145 31.06 21.61 14.61
CA ARG A 145 30.80 20.53 13.65
C ARG A 145 30.88 19.16 14.34
N THR A 146 30.18 18.99 15.45
CA THR A 146 29.98 17.63 15.98
C THR A 146 29.04 16.89 15.02
N PRO A 147 29.30 15.60 14.75
CA PRO A 147 28.31 14.76 14.10
C PRO A 147 26.98 14.94 14.83
N THR A 148 25.89 15.04 14.07
CA THR A 148 24.59 14.91 14.70
C THR A 148 24.56 13.54 15.38
N ALA A 149 24.00 13.46 16.60
CA ALA A 149 23.89 12.20 17.35
C ALA A 149 23.20 11.06 16.56
N TYR A 150 22.58 11.41 15.42
CA TYR A 150 22.17 10.50 14.35
C TYR A 150 23.28 9.55 13.85
N PHE A 151 24.55 9.97 13.84
CA PHE A 151 25.68 9.21 13.29
C PHE A 151 26.57 8.54 14.35
N ASP A 152 26.43 8.92 15.62
CA ASP A 152 27.41 8.51 16.64
C ASP A 152 27.13 7.13 17.23
N ASP A 153 25.86 6.71 17.34
CA ASP A 153 25.55 5.44 18.03
C ASP A 153 24.50 4.54 17.35
N ASN A 154 23.85 4.95 16.26
CA ASN A 154 22.71 4.23 15.68
C ASN A 154 21.63 3.86 16.74
N ASN A 155 21.66 4.47 17.92
CA ASN A 155 20.74 4.20 19.01
C ASN A 155 19.47 5.02 18.76
N THR A 156 18.59 4.45 17.94
CA THR A 156 17.33 5.06 17.52
C THR A 156 16.23 4.97 18.59
N SER A 157 16.54 4.62 19.85
CA SER A 157 15.54 4.47 20.91
C SER A 157 14.84 5.78 21.27
N ASP A 158 15.57 6.89 21.20
CA ASP A 158 15.08 8.23 21.57
C ASP A 158 14.67 9.06 20.33
N ILE A 159 14.84 8.48 19.13
CA ILE A 159 14.44 9.08 17.87
C ILE A 159 13.04 8.55 17.56
N PHE A 160 12.06 9.45 17.52
CA PHE A 160 10.78 9.13 16.90
C PHE A 160 11.01 8.84 15.42
N LEU A 161 11.14 7.56 15.07
CA LEU A 161 11.08 7.09 13.70
C LEU A 161 9.59 7.05 13.33
N PRO A 162 9.11 7.90 12.41
CA PRO A 162 7.75 7.75 11.88
C PRO A 162 7.62 6.30 11.42
N GLN A 163 6.53 5.61 11.82
CA GLN A 163 6.35 4.21 11.46
C GLN A 163 6.55 4.06 9.96
N GLN A 164 7.65 3.43 9.56
CA GLN A 164 7.86 3.15 8.16
C GLN A 164 6.76 2.20 7.74
N ARG A 165 5.89 2.68 6.86
CA ARG A 165 4.82 1.86 6.28
C ARG A 165 5.50 0.74 5.49
N LYS A 166 5.42 -0.48 6.04
CA LYS A 166 5.89 -1.72 5.40
C LYS A 166 5.12 -2.02 4.12
#